data_AF-A0A3S4TYT2-F1
#
_entry.id   AF-A0A3S4TYT2-F1
#
_cell.length_a   1.000
_cell.length_b   1.000
_cell.length_c   1.000
_cell.angle_alpha   90.00
_cell.angle_beta   90.00
_cell.angle_gamma   90.00
#
_symmetry.space_group_name_H-M   'P 1'
#
loop_
_entity.id
_entity.type
_entity.pdbx_description
1 polymer ?
#
loop_
_entity_poly.entity_id
_entity_poly.type
_entity_poly.pdbx_seq_one_letter_code
_entity_poly.pdbx_strand_id
1 'polypeptide(L)'
;MGLPIERLIIATNDNDILARTLASGEYRTRGVFATTSPSMDIQVSSNFERLLFEAAGRDAETVRRYMNGLKQSGAFTIEEGELERIRAEFDAGRATVDEVAATIRATLEKSNYLLDPHTAAAVHVAASHASGPVPMVVLGTAHPAKFPAAVEAASGVTPALPAWLGGLMTADEKYTILPSDLKMVEDYVNRHSRAAR
;
A
#
# COMPACT_ATOMS: atom_id res chain seq x y z
N MET A 1 -13.95 -18.84 -2.15
CA MET A 1 -13.00 -19.85 -1.62
C MET A 1 -13.31 -20.31 -0.20
N GLY A 2 -14.17 -19.61 0.57
CA GLY A 2 -14.77 -20.17 1.79
C GLY A 2 -13.96 -20.02 3.08
N LEU A 3 -12.86 -19.26 3.06
CA LEU A 3 -12.12 -18.94 4.29
C LEU A 3 -12.99 -18.01 5.16
N PRO A 4 -13.24 -18.33 6.44
CA PRO A 4 -14.04 -17.49 7.32
C PRO A 4 -13.23 -16.26 7.74
N ILE A 5 -13.47 -15.15 7.07
CA ILE A 5 -12.91 -13.83 7.39
C ILE A 5 -14.07 -12.95 7.88
N GLU A 6 -13.90 -12.30 9.03
CA GLU A 6 -14.91 -11.39 9.57
C GLU A 6 -14.90 -10.04 8.83
N ARG A 7 -13.75 -9.36 8.79
CA ARG A 7 -13.57 -8.05 8.17
C ARG A 7 -12.22 -7.96 7.47
N LEU A 8 -12.17 -7.23 6.36
CA LEU A 8 -10.93 -6.83 5.68
C LEU A 8 -10.70 -5.33 5.89
N ILE A 9 -9.59 -4.95 6.53
CA ILE A 9 -9.33 -3.55 6.88
C ILE A 9 -8.22 -2.99 6.00
N ILE A 10 -8.54 -1.94 5.26
CA ILE A 10 -7.59 -1.23 4.41
C ILE A 10 -6.89 -0.15 5.25
N ALA A 11 -5.60 -0.34 5.52
CA ALA A 11 -4.78 0.70 6.12
C ALA A 11 -4.05 1.52 5.04
N THR A 12 -4.27 2.82 5.01
CA THR A 12 -3.55 3.75 4.14
C THR A 12 -2.62 4.66 4.93
N ASN A 13 -1.62 5.24 4.28
CA ASN A 13 -0.92 6.40 4.81
C ASN A 13 -1.67 7.70 4.43
N ASP A 14 -1.00 8.85 4.50
CA ASP A 14 -1.54 10.16 4.08
C ASP A 14 -2.12 10.19 2.65
N ASN A 15 -1.69 9.28 1.77
CA ASN A 15 -2.28 9.04 0.45
C ASN A 15 -3.53 8.15 0.56
N ASP A 16 -4.57 8.75 1.11
CA ASP A 16 -5.74 8.07 1.70
C ASP A 16 -6.93 7.86 0.75
N ILE A 17 -6.68 7.70 -0.56
CA ILE A 17 -7.76 7.61 -1.56
C ILE A 17 -8.77 6.51 -1.24
N LEU A 18 -8.33 5.36 -0.74
CA LEU A 18 -9.20 4.25 -0.37
C LEU A 18 -10.01 4.55 0.90
N ALA A 19 -9.40 5.14 1.93
CA ALA A 19 -10.11 5.53 3.14
C ALA A 19 -11.19 6.57 2.86
N ARG A 20 -10.89 7.59 2.04
CA ARG A 20 -11.88 8.57 1.58
C ARG A 20 -12.99 7.94 0.77
N THR A 21 -12.67 7.04 -0.15
CA THR A 21 -13.66 6.34 -0.98
C THR A 21 -14.63 5.54 -0.12
N LEU A 22 -14.13 4.79 0.87
CA LEU A 22 -14.98 4.04 1.78
C LEU A 22 -15.85 4.96 2.65
N ALA A 23 -15.36 6.15 3.01
CA ALA A 23 -16.11 7.12 3.80
C ALA A 23 -17.21 7.84 2.99
N SER A 24 -16.96 8.23 1.74
CA SER A 24 -17.86 9.11 0.97
C SER A 24 -18.47 8.48 -0.29
N GLY A 25 -17.96 7.34 -0.76
CA GLY A 25 -18.27 6.79 -2.08
C GLY A 25 -17.55 7.48 -3.24
N GLU A 26 -16.90 8.62 -3.01
CA GLU A 26 -16.17 9.35 -4.05
C GLU A 26 -14.71 8.88 -4.13
N TYR A 27 -14.37 8.23 -5.24
CA TYR A 27 -13.00 7.90 -5.59
C TYR A 27 -12.39 9.05 -6.38
N ARG A 28 -11.55 9.86 -5.72
CA ARG A 28 -10.94 11.07 -6.31
C ARG A 28 -9.44 11.12 -6.09
N THR A 29 -8.68 11.28 -7.17
CA THR A 29 -7.23 11.48 -7.15
C THR A 29 -6.88 12.81 -6.49
N ARG A 30 -5.78 12.82 -5.74
CA ARG A 30 -5.13 14.03 -5.20
C ARG A 30 -3.65 14.00 -5.56
N GLY A 31 -2.92 15.06 -5.24
CA GLY A 31 -1.45 15.02 -5.28
C GLY A 31 -0.92 13.91 -4.37
N VAL A 32 0.23 13.36 -4.73
CA VAL A 32 0.94 12.37 -3.90
C VAL A 32 1.78 13.11 -2.88
N PHE A 33 1.67 12.71 -1.61
CA PHE A 33 2.49 13.20 -0.52
C PHE A 33 3.55 12.14 -0.22
N ALA A 34 4.82 12.55 -0.16
CA ALA A 34 5.88 11.65 0.26
C ALA A 34 5.74 11.34 1.75
N THR A 35 5.74 10.05 2.09
CA THR A 35 5.63 9.58 3.48
C THR A 35 6.82 8.69 3.87
N THR A 36 6.81 8.20 5.11
CA THR A 36 7.75 7.17 5.59
C THR A 36 7.42 5.76 5.09
N SER A 37 6.26 5.57 4.45
CA SER A 37 5.80 4.30 3.88
C SER A 37 5.64 4.41 2.35
N PRO A 38 6.73 4.68 1.61
CA PRO A 38 6.68 5.11 0.21
C PRO A 38 6.06 4.09 -0.74
N SER A 39 6.03 2.80 -0.37
CA SER A 39 5.39 1.76 -1.18
C SER A 39 3.86 1.88 -1.20
N MET A 40 3.29 2.71 -0.30
CA MET A 40 1.87 3.02 -0.20
C MET A 40 1.55 4.43 -0.72
N ASP A 41 2.54 5.20 -1.19
CA ASP A 41 2.35 6.55 -1.72
C ASP A 41 1.73 6.53 -3.13
N ILE A 42 0.44 6.19 -3.19
CA ILE A 42 -0.30 5.98 -4.44
C ILE A 42 -1.27 7.11 -4.74
N GLN A 43 -1.38 7.49 -6.02
CA GLN A 43 -2.44 8.37 -6.50
C GLN A 43 -3.72 7.59 -6.84
N VAL A 44 -3.56 6.37 -7.35
CA VAL A 44 -4.62 5.45 -7.75
C VAL A 44 -4.23 4.05 -7.28
N SER A 45 -5.16 3.32 -6.66
CA SER A 45 -4.99 1.89 -6.38
C SER A 45 -5.37 1.08 -7.61
N SER A 46 -4.37 0.62 -8.36
CA SER A 46 -4.55 -0.07 -9.64
C SER A 46 -5.43 -1.33 -9.56
N ASN A 47 -5.46 -2.01 -8.41
CA ASN A 47 -6.28 -3.20 -8.20
C ASN A 47 -7.69 -2.91 -7.71
N PHE A 48 -8.03 -1.67 -7.34
CA PHE A 48 -9.37 -1.33 -6.84
C PHE A 48 -10.45 -1.56 -7.90
N GLU A 49 -10.10 -1.47 -9.18
CA GLU A 49 -10.97 -1.84 -10.32
C GLU A 49 -11.52 -3.27 -10.20
N ARG A 50 -10.74 -4.22 -9.68
CA ARG A 50 -11.20 -5.62 -9.50
C ARG A 50 -12.29 -5.71 -8.43
N LEU A 51 -12.16 -4.94 -7.35
CA LEU A 51 -13.18 -4.89 -6.30
C LEU A 51 -14.44 -4.19 -6.80
N LEU A 52 -14.31 -3.09 -7.55
CA LEU A 52 -15.45 -2.42 -8.20
C LEU A 52 -16.22 -3.39 -9.11
N PHE A 53 -15.52 -4.23 -9.87
CA PHE A 53 -16.16 -5.23 -10.72
C PHE A 53 -17.00 -6.23 -9.93
N GLU A 54 -16.46 -6.80 -8.85
CA GLU A 54 -17.25 -7.72 -8.01
C GLU A 54 -18.40 -7.00 -7.30
N ALA A 55 -18.16 -5.79 -6.80
CA ALA A 55 -19.17 -4.95 -6.16
C ALA A 55 -20.28 -4.54 -7.14
N ALA A 56 -19.99 -4.33 -8.42
CA ALA A 56 -20.97 -4.05 -9.47
C ALA A 56 -21.72 -5.30 -9.95
N GLY A 57 -21.61 -6.45 -9.25
CA GLY A 57 -22.20 -7.70 -9.69
C GLY A 57 -21.61 -8.20 -11.01
N ARG A 58 -20.33 -7.89 -11.25
CA ARG A 58 -19.59 -8.18 -12.49
C ARG A 58 -20.13 -7.45 -13.73
N ASP A 59 -20.78 -6.30 -13.53
CA ASP A 59 -21.15 -5.42 -14.64
C ASP A 59 -19.93 -4.63 -15.16
N ALA A 60 -19.45 -5.04 -16.33
CA ALA A 60 -18.32 -4.39 -16.99
C ALA A 60 -18.67 -3.01 -17.56
N GLU A 61 -19.94 -2.70 -17.86
CA GLU A 61 -20.33 -1.36 -18.35
C GLU A 61 -20.19 -0.32 -17.25
N THR A 62 -20.63 -0.65 -16.04
CA THR A 62 -20.47 0.21 -14.87
C THR A 62 -19.00 0.47 -14.54
N VAL A 63 -18.15 -0.58 -14.51
CA VAL A 63 -16.70 -0.38 -14.28
C VAL A 63 -16.08 0.51 -15.37
N ARG A 64 -16.41 0.30 -16.65
CA ARG A 64 -15.92 1.16 -17.74
C ARG A 64 -16.33 2.61 -17.54
N ARG A 65 -17.56 2.88 -17.09
CA ARG A 65 -18.03 4.24 -16.79
C ARG A 65 -17.22 4.89 -15.67
N TYR A 66 -16.93 4.17 -14.58
CA TYR A 66 -16.07 4.68 -13.51
C TYR A 66 -14.65 4.98 -14.00
N MET A 67 -14.04 4.06 -14.74
CA MET A 67 -12.68 4.26 -15.24
C MET A 67 -12.60 5.40 -16.26
N ASN A 68 -13.64 5.57 -17.10
CA ASN A 68 -13.75 6.72 -17.99
C ASN A 68 -13.91 8.03 -17.21
N GLY A 69 -14.71 8.05 -16.15
CA GLY A 69 -14.86 9.22 -15.26
C GLY A 69 -13.54 9.59 -14.58
N LEU A 70 -12.80 8.59 -14.10
CA LEU A 70 -11.46 8.78 -13.52
C LEU A 70 -10.51 9.41 -14.54
N LYS A 71 -10.47 8.87 -15.77
CA LYS A 71 -9.61 9.37 -16.84
C LYS A 71 -9.98 10.80 -17.26
N GLN A 72 -11.27 11.12 -17.31
CA GLN A 72 -11.76 12.42 -17.77
C GLN A 72 -11.62 13.52 -16.71
N SER A 73 -11.88 13.21 -15.45
CA SER A 73 -12.09 14.22 -14.39
C SER A 73 -11.26 14.00 -13.12
N GLY A 74 -10.48 12.93 -13.06
CA GLY A 74 -9.75 12.52 -11.86
C GLY A 74 -10.64 11.95 -10.75
N ALA A 75 -11.93 11.68 -11.02
CA ALA A 75 -12.84 11.13 -10.03
C ALA A 75 -14.03 10.35 -10.62
N PHE A 76 -14.67 9.55 -9.77
CA PHE A 76 -16.01 9.01 -9.96
C PHE A 76 -16.67 8.78 -8.58
N THR A 77 -17.98 8.63 -8.57
CA THR A 77 -18.75 8.26 -7.38
C THR A 77 -19.32 6.86 -7.57
N ILE A 78 -19.08 5.98 -6.59
CA ILE A 78 -19.61 4.63 -6.55
C ILE A 78 -21.10 4.69 -6.24
N GLU A 79 -21.90 3.86 -6.90
CA GLU A 79 -23.33 3.78 -6.64
C GLU A 79 -23.63 3.21 -5.26
N GLU A 80 -24.70 3.68 -4.61
CA GLU A 80 -24.99 3.36 -3.21
C GLU A 80 -25.00 1.85 -2.94
N GLY A 81 -25.69 1.08 -3.78
CA GLY A 81 -25.77 -0.38 -3.60
C GLY A 81 -24.43 -1.11 -3.78
N GLU A 82 -23.51 -0.58 -4.59
CA GLU A 82 -22.16 -1.13 -4.76
C GLU A 82 -21.27 -0.75 -3.57
N LEU A 83 -21.38 0.49 -3.11
CA LEU A 83 -20.68 0.99 -1.94
C LEU A 83 -21.10 0.25 -0.66
N GLU A 84 -22.40 -0.01 -0.50
CA GLU A 84 -22.94 -0.85 0.58
C GLU A 84 -22.32 -2.26 0.55
N ARG A 85 -22.22 -2.88 -0.64
CA ARG A 85 -21.57 -4.20 -0.79
C ARG A 85 -20.09 -4.16 -0.43
N ILE A 86 -19.37 -3.11 -0.82
CA ILE A 86 -17.96 -2.94 -0.41
C ILE A 86 -17.88 -2.79 1.12
N ARG A 87 -18.70 -1.92 1.73
CA ARG A 87 -18.71 -1.66 3.17
C ARG A 87 -19.14 -2.89 3.99
N ALA A 88 -19.94 -3.79 3.40
CA ALA A 88 -20.33 -5.04 4.04
C ALA A 88 -19.15 -5.99 4.30
N GLU A 89 -18.02 -5.83 3.60
CA GLU A 89 -16.83 -6.68 3.76
C GLU A 89 -15.56 -5.89 4.18
N PHE A 90 -15.48 -4.60 3.81
CA PHE A 90 -14.30 -3.77 3.99
C PHE A 90 -14.53 -2.57 4.92
N ASP A 91 -13.54 -2.33 5.79
CA ASP A 91 -13.31 -1.06 6.47
C ASP A 91 -12.04 -0.40 5.93
N ALA A 92 -11.85 0.89 6.24
CA ALA A 92 -10.62 1.58 5.89
C ALA A 92 -10.25 2.64 6.95
N GLY A 93 -8.95 2.84 7.13
CA GLY A 93 -8.41 3.88 7.99
C GLY A 93 -7.11 4.44 7.45
N ARG A 94 -6.69 5.54 8.05
CA ARG A 94 -5.50 6.30 7.67
C ARG A 94 -4.55 6.40 8.86
N ALA A 95 -3.25 6.27 8.61
CA ALA A 95 -2.20 6.63 9.56
C ALA A 95 -1.30 7.72 8.96
N THR A 96 -1.14 8.83 9.66
CA THR A 96 -0.20 9.89 9.30
C THR A 96 1.25 9.48 9.62
N VAL A 97 2.23 10.20 9.06
CA VAL A 97 3.66 9.98 9.38
C VAL A 97 3.94 9.96 10.90
N ASP A 98 3.33 10.88 11.65
CA ASP A 98 3.53 10.98 13.10
C ASP A 98 2.90 9.81 13.86
N GLU A 99 1.70 9.37 13.45
CA GLU A 99 1.03 8.20 14.00
C GLU A 99 1.79 6.91 13.71
N VAL A 100 2.37 6.80 12.51
CA VAL A 100 3.26 5.69 12.14
C VAL A 100 4.48 5.66 13.06
N ALA A 101 5.18 6.78 13.22
CA ALA A 101 6.35 6.87 14.09
C ALA A 101 6.02 6.55 15.56
N ALA A 102 4.90 7.08 16.07
CA ALA A 102 4.40 6.77 17.41
C ALA A 102 4.08 5.27 17.57
N THR A 103 3.51 4.64 16.53
CA THR A 103 3.17 3.21 16.56
C THR A 103 4.42 2.32 16.57
N ILE A 104 5.46 2.67 15.81
CA ILE A 104 6.76 1.97 15.85
C ILE A 104 7.34 2.02 17.27
N ARG A 105 7.41 3.21 17.86
CA ARG A 105 7.93 3.43 19.22
C ARG A 105 7.15 2.64 20.25
N ALA A 106 5.83 2.81 20.29
CA ALA A 106 4.96 2.17 21.27
C ALA A 106 4.97 0.64 21.16
N THR A 107 5.10 0.09 19.96
CA THR A 107 5.20 -1.37 19.77
C THR A 107 6.54 -1.88 20.31
N LEU A 108 7.65 -1.21 19.97
CA LEU A 108 8.96 -1.58 20.47
C LEU A 108 9.02 -1.56 22.00
N GLU A 109 8.51 -0.49 22.63
CA GLU A 109 8.48 -0.35 24.09
C GLU A 109 7.64 -1.45 24.78
N LYS A 110 6.52 -1.85 24.18
CA LYS A 110 5.58 -2.81 24.80
C LYS A 110 5.96 -4.27 24.59
N SER A 111 6.56 -4.61 23.45
CA SER A 111 6.75 -6.02 23.06
C SER A 111 8.16 -6.35 22.60
N ASN A 112 9.07 -5.37 22.55
CA ASN A 112 10.40 -5.50 21.97
C ASN A 112 10.36 -5.94 20.49
N TYR A 113 9.24 -5.71 19.80
CA TYR A 113 9.07 -6.00 18.38
C TYR A 113 9.24 -4.73 17.56
N LEU A 114 10.17 -4.77 16.59
CA LEU A 114 10.50 -3.62 15.76
C LEU A 114 9.73 -3.68 14.43
N LEU A 115 8.87 -2.68 14.20
CA LEU A 115 8.08 -2.55 12.99
C LEU A 115 8.79 -1.75 11.92
N ASP A 116 8.58 -2.11 10.66
CA ASP A 116 8.78 -1.20 9.53
C ASP A 116 7.58 -0.23 9.43
N PRO A 117 7.72 0.94 8.76
CA PRO A 117 6.67 1.96 8.69
C PRO A 117 5.37 1.50 8.01
N HIS A 118 5.42 0.56 7.05
CA HIS A 118 4.22 0.05 6.36
C HIS A 118 3.41 -0.83 7.31
N THR A 119 4.08 -1.74 8.01
CA THR A 119 3.42 -2.58 9.02
C THR A 119 2.90 -1.72 10.19
N ALA A 120 3.62 -0.68 10.59
CA ALA A 120 3.16 0.23 11.63
C ALA A 120 1.90 1.02 11.24
N ALA A 121 1.76 1.46 9.98
CA ALA A 121 0.51 2.05 9.51
C ALA A 121 -0.68 1.09 9.67
N ALA A 122 -0.48 -0.19 9.35
CA ALA A 122 -1.51 -1.21 9.51
C ALA A 122 -1.82 -1.53 10.99
N VAL A 123 -0.81 -1.61 11.86
CA VAL A 123 -1.00 -1.78 13.31
C VAL A 123 -1.80 -0.61 13.90
N HIS A 124 -1.49 0.62 13.48
CA HIS A 124 -2.20 1.82 13.93
C HIS A 124 -3.69 1.74 13.58
N VAL A 125 -4.01 1.50 12.31
CA VAL A 125 -5.41 1.41 11.85
C VAL A 125 -6.13 0.21 12.47
N ALA A 126 -5.44 -0.92 12.62
CA ALA A 126 -6.03 -2.12 13.24
C ALA A 126 -6.42 -1.89 14.71
N ALA A 127 -5.71 -1.03 15.45
CA ALA A 127 -5.99 -0.77 16.86
C ALA A 127 -7.38 -0.18 17.12
N SER A 128 -7.96 0.56 16.18
CA SER A 128 -9.33 1.10 16.30
C SER A 128 -10.43 0.13 15.82
N HIS A 129 -10.05 -0.99 15.20
CA HIS A 129 -10.97 -2.00 14.66
C HIS A 129 -10.92 -3.34 15.42
N ALA A 130 -9.86 -3.57 16.18
CA ALA A 130 -9.73 -4.75 17.03
C ALA A 130 -10.76 -4.69 18.17
N SER A 131 -11.90 -5.35 17.97
CA SER A 131 -12.96 -5.45 18.97
C SER A 131 -13.50 -6.89 19.04
N GLY A 132 -13.88 -7.31 20.25
CA GLY A 132 -14.48 -8.61 20.47
C GLY A 132 -13.50 -9.80 20.41
N PRO A 133 -14.02 -11.03 20.22
CA PRO A 133 -13.24 -12.27 20.32
C PRO A 133 -12.47 -12.63 19.04
N VAL A 134 -12.66 -11.90 17.95
CA VAL A 134 -12.10 -12.23 16.64
C VAL A 134 -10.63 -11.83 16.58
N PRO A 135 -9.70 -12.74 16.26
CA PRO A 135 -8.28 -12.41 16.21
C PRO A 135 -7.96 -11.45 15.05
N MET A 136 -7.27 -10.37 15.36
CA MET A 136 -6.73 -9.44 14.37
C MET A 136 -5.40 -9.96 13.82
N VAL A 137 -5.29 -10.08 12.50
CA VAL A 137 -4.04 -10.41 11.80
C VAL A 137 -3.58 -9.21 11.00
N VAL A 138 -2.43 -8.63 11.38
CA VAL A 138 -1.79 -7.55 10.63
C VAL A 138 -0.70 -8.13 9.72
N LEU A 139 -0.70 -7.74 8.45
CA LEU A 139 0.29 -8.20 7.49
C LEU A 139 1.60 -7.42 7.67
N GLY A 140 2.66 -8.13 8.08
CA GLY A 140 4.03 -7.62 8.07
C GLY A 140 4.59 -7.56 6.66
N THR A 141 4.53 -6.39 6.01
CA THR A 141 4.81 -6.26 4.56
C THR A 141 6.28 -6.00 4.23
N ALA A 142 7.09 -5.57 5.20
CA ALA A 142 8.53 -5.41 5.02
C ALA A 142 9.30 -5.69 6.31
N HIS A 143 10.60 -5.98 6.14
CA HIS A 143 11.54 -6.00 7.24
C HIS A 143 11.98 -4.57 7.59
N PRO A 144 12.14 -4.18 8.88
CA PRO A 144 12.50 -2.81 9.27
C PRO A 144 13.80 -2.31 8.62
N ALA A 145 14.78 -3.19 8.39
CA ALA A 145 16.03 -2.87 7.70
C ALA A 145 15.85 -2.38 6.24
N LYS A 146 14.67 -2.53 5.63
CA LYS A 146 14.38 -1.95 4.30
C LYS A 146 14.11 -0.44 4.36
N PHE A 147 13.75 0.09 5.53
CA PHE A 147 13.43 1.50 5.74
C PHE A 147 14.17 2.05 6.97
N PRO A 148 15.51 1.94 7.01
CA PRO A 148 16.28 2.18 8.23
C PRO A 148 16.14 3.61 8.75
N ALA A 149 16.12 4.61 7.86
CA ALA A 149 16.00 6.01 8.25
C ALA A 149 14.68 6.33 9.00
N ALA A 150 13.55 5.78 8.52
CA ALA A 150 12.26 5.97 9.17
C ALA A 150 12.19 5.26 10.53
N VAL A 151 12.73 4.04 10.60
CA VAL A 151 12.77 3.24 11.84
C VAL A 151 13.67 3.89 12.89
N GLU A 152 14.86 4.34 12.49
CA GLU A 152 15.82 5.02 13.37
C GLU A 152 15.25 6.33 13.90
N ALA A 153 14.66 7.17 13.03
CA ALA A 153 14.02 8.41 13.45
C ALA A 153 12.86 8.17 14.45
N ALA A 154 12.08 7.10 14.25
CA ALA A 154 10.93 6.79 15.11
C ALA A 154 11.32 6.15 16.45
N SER A 155 12.35 5.29 16.48
CA SER A 155 12.65 4.42 17.63
C SER A 155 14.02 4.62 18.26
N GLY A 156 14.94 5.33 17.60
CA GLY A 156 16.35 5.42 17.97
C GLY A 156 17.15 4.15 17.66
N VAL A 157 16.55 3.13 17.03
CA VAL A 157 17.21 1.87 16.68
C VAL A 157 17.55 1.84 15.20
N THR A 158 18.82 1.63 14.87
CA THR A 158 19.24 1.28 13.50
C THR A 158 18.99 -0.21 13.27
N PRO A 159 18.04 -0.60 12.40
CA PRO A 159 17.69 -2.00 12.22
C PRO A 159 18.81 -2.77 11.50
N ALA A 160 19.25 -3.89 12.08
CA ALA A 160 20.24 -4.77 11.48
C ALA A 160 19.66 -5.55 10.29
N LEU A 161 20.50 -5.85 9.30
CA LEU A 161 20.17 -6.82 8.27
C LEU A 161 20.13 -8.24 8.88
N PRO A 162 19.28 -9.14 8.34
CA PRO A 162 19.38 -10.56 8.64
C PRO A 162 20.79 -11.09 8.37
N ALA A 163 21.26 -12.04 9.20
CA ALA A 163 22.65 -12.53 9.14
C ALA A 163 23.08 -13.05 7.75
N TRP A 164 22.16 -13.66 7.00
CA TRP A 164 22.42 -14.16 5.65
C TRP A 164 22.56 -13.06 4.58
N LEU A 165 22.33 -11.80 4.93
CA LEU A 165 22.54 -10.61 4.07
C LEU A 165 23.78 -9.77 4.46
N GLY A 166 24.65 -10.29 5.34
CA GLY A 166 25.80 -9.54 5.91
C GLY A 166 26.85 -8.99 4.94
N GLY A 167 26.78 -9.30 3.64
CA GLY A 167 27.66 -8.75 2.60
C GLY A 167 26.94 -7.92 1.54
N LEU A 168 25.63 -7.67 1.70
CA LEU A 168 24.81 -7.02 0.68
C LEU A 168 25.35 -5.64 0.28
N MET A 169 25.80 -4.85 1.26
CA MET A 169 26.28 -3.48 1.03
C MET A 169 27.68 -3.41 0.41
N THR A 170 28.40 -4.53 0.34
CA THR A 170 29.78 -4.61 -0.20
C THR A 170 29.87 -5.48 -1.45
N ALA A 171 28.76 -6.05 -1.91
CA ALA A 171 28.73 -6.87 -3.10
C ALA A 171 28.89 -6.00 -4.36
N ASP A 172 29.53 -6.54 -5.39
CA ASP A 172 29.68 -5.83 -6.67
C ASP A 172 28.32 -5.59 -7.32
N GLU A 173 27.97 -4.32 -7.49
CA GLU A 173 26.77 -3.93 -8.23
C GLU A 173 26.99 -4.13 -9.75
N LYS A 174 25.97 -4.66 -10.43
CA LYS A 174 25.97 -4.84 -11.88
C LYS A 174 24.75 -4.19 -12.50
N TYR A 175 24.95 -3.00 -13.06
CA TYR A 175 23.93 -2.25 -13.77
C TYR A 175 24.54 -1.50 -14.96
N THR A 176 23.69 -0.99 -15.84
CA THR A 176 24.09 -0.10 -16.94
C THR A 176 23.30 1.19 -16.83
N ILE A 177 24.01 2.32 -16.82
CA ILE A 177 23.40 3.65 -16.80
C ILE A 177 22.93 3.99 -18.22
N LEU A 178 21.66 4.33 -18.36
CA LEU A 178 21.07 4.80 -19.60
C LEU A 178 20.55 6.23 -19.42
N PRO A 179 20.63 7.09 -20.45
CA PRO A 179 19.92 8.36 -20.47
C PRO A 179 18.41 8.16 -20.38
N SER A 180 17.71 9.19 -19.89
CA SER A 180 16.23 9.24 -19.86
C SER A 180 15.67 9.47 -21.27
N ASP A 181 15.91 8.52 -22.17
CA ASP A 181 15.51 8.52 -23.58
C ASP A 181 14.88 7.16 -23.94
N LEU A 182 13.67 7.20 -24.52
CA LEU A 182 12.91 6.00 -24.85
C LEU A 182 13.66 5.09 -25.81
N LYS A 183 14.27 5.66 -26.85
CA LYS A 183 14.94 4.90 -27.90
C LYS A 183 16.17 4.16 -27.36
N MET A 184 16.93 4.80 -26.47
CA MET A 184 18.08 4.17 -25.82
C MET A 184 17.69 2.99 -24.93
N VAL A 185 16.57 3.07 -24.21
CA VAL A 185 16.03 1.95 -23.41
C VAL A 185 15.60 0.81 -24.32
N GLU A 186 14.81 1.08 -25.35
CA GLU A 186 14.37 0.06 -26.33
C GLU A 186 15.56 -0.65 -27.00
N ASP A 187 16.54 0.12 -27.47
CA ASP A 187 17.72 -0.43 -28.15
C ASP A 187 18.60 -1.25 -27.19
N TYR A 188 18.69 -0.87 -25.91
CA TYR A 188 19.38 -1.68 -24.90
C TYR A 188 18.65 -3.01 -24.67
N VAL A 189 17.33 -2.98 -24.47
CA VAL A 189 16.51 -4.20 -24.28
C VAL A 189 16.63 -5.13 -25.49
N ASN A 190 16.48 -4.60 -26.71
CA ASN A 190 16.56 -5.38 -27.94
C ASN A 190 17.92 -6.05 -28.13
N ARG A 191 19.02 -5.36 -27.79
CA ARG A 191 20.38 -5.92 -27.92
C ARG A 191 20.67 -7.06 -26.93
N HIS A 192 20.07 -7.03 -25.73
CA HIS A 192 20.33 -8.02 -24.68
C HIS A 192 19.26 -9.12 -24.61
N SER A 193 18.09 -8.89 -25.19
CA SER A 193 17.03 -9.88 -25.26
C SER A 193 17.43 -11.04 -26.16
N ARG A 194 17.11 -12.25 -25.70
CA ARG A 194 17.24 -13.48 -26.51
C ARG A 194 15.96 -13.82 -27.27
N ALA A 195 14.89 -13.04 -27.11
CA ALA A 195 13.58 -13.34 -27.68
C ALA A 195 13.51 -13.17 -29.22
N ALA A 196 14.44 -12.40 -29.80
CA ALA A 196 14.53 -12.16 -31.24
C ALA A 196 15.63 -13.00 -31.94
N ARG A 197 16.18 -14.02 -31.26
CA ARG A 197 17.17 -14.96 -31.82
C ARG A 197 16.56 -16.33 -32.05
#